data_AF-A0A9P0AYZ1-F1
#
_entry.id   AF-A0A9P0AYZ1-F1
#
_cell.length_a   1.000
_cell.length_b   1.000
_cell.length_c   1.000
_cell.angle_alpha   90.00
_cell.angle_beta   90.00
_cell.angle_gamma   90.00
#
_symmetry.space_group_name_H-M   'P 1'
#
loop_
_entity.id
_entity.type
_entity.pdbx_description
1 polymer ?
#
loop_
_entity_poly.entity_id
_entity_poly.type
_entity_poly.pdbx_seq_one_letter_code
_entity_poly.pdbx_strand_id
1 'polypeptide(L)'
;MAGKFLAISAARAMRPINGARPMSSYVKTLIGSREVVGYGYNGEPNYVDRSDFPLPAIRWKECSADISALREKEKGDWNKLSIEEKKALYRASFCQTFAEFKAPTGEWKSVIGVGLALTSMAIWLYFGLKMFVYAPIPDSFKPENREAQLRRIIDLQGNPIEGIASKWDYEKDDWKK
;
A
#
# COMPACT_ATOMS: atom_id res chain seq x y z
N MET A 1 -56.17 -56.13 -19.08
CA MET A 1 -55.35 -55.50 -18.02
C MET A 1 -54.12 -54.86 -18.66
N ALA A 2 -54.15 -53.53 -18.83
CA ALA A 2 -52.96 -52.72 -19.15
C ALA A 2 -52.06 -52.72 -17.90
N GLY A 3 -50.73 -52.85 -17.92
CA GLY A 3 -49.75 -52.32 -18.86
C GLY A 3 -48.84 -51.38 -18.05
N LYS A 4 -47.52 -51.66 -18.00
CA LYS A 4 -46.42 -50.70 -17.78
C LYS A 4 -45.08 -51.45 -17.67
N PHE A 5 -44.39 -51.56 -18.80
CA PHE A 5 -42.94 -51.80 -18.82
C PHE A 5 -42.25 -50.47 -18.51
N LEU A 6 -41.48 -50.43 -17.42
CA LEU A 6 -40.63 -49.29 -17.08
C LEU A 6 -39.33 -49.39 -17.88
N ALA A 7 -39.23 -48.57 -18.94
CA ALA A 7 -37.97 -48.33 -19.62
C ALA A 7 -37.14 -47.33 -18.79
N ILE A 8 -36.06 -47.81 -18.18
CA ILE A 8 -35.08 -46.96 -17.50
C ILE A 8 -34.13 -46.43 -18.58
N SER A 9 -34.38 -45.20 -19.03
CA SER A 9 -33.45 -44.46 -19.88
C SER A 9 -32.25 -44.03 -19.04
N ALA A 10 -31.09 -44.64 -19.29
CA ALA A 10 -29.82 -44.18 -18.75
C ALA A 10 -29.43 -42.87 -19.48
N ALA A 11 -29.79 -41.73 -18.89
CA ALA A 11 -29.30 -40.44 -19.33
C ALA A 11 -27.77 -40.40 -19.14
N ARG A 12 -27.05 -40.55 -20.25
CA ARG A 12 -25.59 -40.38 -20.31
C ARG A 12 -25.28 -38.93 -20.02
N ALA A 13 -24.90 -38.62 -18.78
CA ALA A 13 -24.43 -37.29 -18.40
C ALA A 13 -23.22 -36.92 -19.27
N MET A 14 -23.39 -35.93 -20.15
CA MET A 14 -22.28 -35.33 -20.87
C MET A 14 -21.36 -34.66 -19.85
N ARG A 15 -20.09 -35.08 -19.81
CA ARG A 15 -19.06 -34.37 -19.05
C ARG A 15 -18.82 -33.02 -19.74
N PRO A 16 -18.80 -31.89 -19.03
CA PRO A 16 -18.40 -30.63 -19.63
C PRO A 16 -16.93 -30.74 -20.07
N ILE A 17 -16.68 -30.47 -21.34
CA ILE A 17 -15.35 -30.22 -21.87
C ILE A 17 -14.97 -28.82 -21.37
N ASN A 18 -14.23 -28.76 -20.27
CA ASN A 18 -13.22 -27.75 -19.95
C ASN A 18 -12.70 -27.99 -18.54
N GLY A 19 -11.38 -27.94 -18.34
CA GLY A 19 -10.68 -28.18 -17.08
C GLY A 19 -10.95 -27.16 -15.95
N ALA A 20 -12.12 -26.53 -15.92
CA ALA A 20 -12.55 -25.67 -14.83
C ALA A 20 -13.00 -26.56 -13.66
N ARG A 21 -12.27 -26.50 -12.54
CA ARG A 21 -12.79 -27.03 -11.27
C ARG A 21 -14.15 -26.37 -10.99
N PRO A 22 -15.16 -27.11 -10.50
CA PRO A 22 -16.42 -26.50 -10.11
C PRO A 22 -16.14 -25.43 -9.06
N MET A 23 -16.33 -24.18 -9.45
CA MET A 23 -16.16 -23.02 -8.57
C MET A 23 -17.13 -23.15 -7.40
N SER A 24 -16.61 -23.00 -6.17
CA SER A 24 -17.43 -23.02 -4.95
C SER A 24 -18.61 -22.05 -5.07
N SER A 25 -19.78 -22.45 -4.56
CA SER A 25 -21.00 -21.62 -4.58
C SER A 25 -20.78 -20.24 -3.98
N TYR A 26 -19.94 -20.18 -2.94
CA TYR A 26 -19.53 -18.93 -2.29
C TYR A 26 -18.79 -17.97 -3.24
N VAL A 27 -17.89 -18.50 -4.06
CA VAL A 27 -17.12 -17.67 -4.99
C VAL A 27 -18.02 -17.13 -6.10
N LYS A 28 -18.99 -17.93 -6.57
CA LYS A 28 -20.02 -17.44 -7.51
C LYS A 28 -20.87 -16.30 -6.93
N THR A 29 -21.21 -16.36 -5.65
CA THR A 29 -21.95 -15.26 -5.00
C THR A 29 -21.12 -13.98 -4.88
N LEU A 30 -19.80 -14.07 -4.76
CA LEU A 30 -18.91 -12.90 -4.67
C LEU A 30 -18.69 -12.22 -6.03
N ILE A 31 -18.52 -12.99 -7.11
CA ILE A 31 -18.24 -12.43 -8.44
C ILE A 31 -19.51 -12.02 -9.19
N GLY A 32 -20.68 -12.46 -8.74
CA GLY A 32 -21.96 -12.20 -9.41
C GLY A 32 -22.02 -12.83 -10.80
N SER A 33 -22.55 -12.09 -11.78
CA SER A 33 -22.67 -12.54 -13.18
C SER A 33 -21.45 -12.23 -14.05
N ARG A 34 -20.31 -11.88 -13.43
CA ARG A 34 -19.08 -11.52 -14.15
C ARG A 34 -18.44 -12.75 -14.78
N GLU A 35 -17.91 -12.55 -15.98
CA GLU A 35 -17.22 -13.59 -16.73
C GLU A 35 -15.82 -13.85 -16.15
N VAL A 36 -15.49 -15.13 -15.98
CA VAL A 36 -14.15 -15.60 -15.60
C VAL A 36 -13.37 -15.88 -16.87
N VAL A 37 -12.28 -15.15 -17.06
CA VAL A 37 -11.48 -15.15 -18.30
C VAL A 37 -10.07 -15.71 -18.12
N GLY A 38 -9.62 -15.91 -16.89
CA GLY A 38 -8.28 -16.42 -16.62
C GLY A 38 -8.15 -17.01 -15.23
N TYR A 39 -6.91 -17.39 -14.90
CA TYR A 39 -6.59 -18.05 -13.64
C TYR A 39 -6.48 -17.07 -12.45
N GLY A 40 -6.10 -15.81 -12.69
CA GLY A 40 -5.84 -14.84 -11.63
C GLY A 40 -4.45 -14.97 -11.01
N TYR A 41 -4.00 -13.93 -10.32
CA TYR A 41 -2.65 -13.90 -9.72
C TYR A 41 -2.50 -14.83 -8.51
N ASN A 42 -3.61 -15.25 -7.90
CA ASN A 42 -3.66 -16.16 -6.74
C ASN A 42 -4.48 -17.43 -7.02
N GLY A 43 -4.87 -17.69 -8.27
CA GLY A 43 -5.72 -18.84 -8.64
C GLY A 43 -7.21 -18.69 -8.31
N GLU A 44 -7.63 -17.51 -7.86
CA GLU A 44 -9.03 -17.19 -7.60
C GLU A 44 -9.59 -16.22 -8.64
N PRO A 45 -10.91 -16.24 -8.88
CA PRO A 45 -11.56 -15.33 -9.83
C PRO A 45 -11.73 -13.93 -9.21
N ASN A 46 -10.63 -13.21 -9.02
CA ASN A 46 -10.63 -11.84 -8.51
C ASN A 46 -10.32 -10.80 -9.60
N TYR A 47 -10.72 -9.56 -9.31
CA TYR A 47 -10.43 -8.39 -10.13
C TYR A 47 -9.54 -7.43 -9.35
N VAL A 48 -8.37 -7.08 -9.89
CA VAL A 48 -7.51 -6.02 -9.36
C VAL A 48 -6.76 -5.35 -10.51
N ASP A 49 -6.75 -4.01 -10.55
CA ASP A 49 -5.93 -3.24 -11.49
C ASP A 49 -4.48 -3.19 -11.00
N ARG A 50 -3.61 -4.00 -11.61
CA ARG A 50 -2.20 -4.14 -11.24
C ARG A 50 -1.29 -4.13 -12.46
N SER A 51 -0.12 -3.51 -12.31
CA SER A 51 0.85 -3.46 -13.40
C SER A 51 1.60 -4.77 -13.65
N ASP A 52 1.83 -5.55 -12.59
CA ASP A 52 2.49 -6.86 -12.65
C ASP A 52 1.54 -7.98 -13.11
N PHE A 53 0.23 -7.75 -12.99
CA PHE A 53 -0.80 -8.68 -13.45
C PHE A 53 -1.87 -7.93 -14.27
N PRO A 54 -1.56 -7.56 -15.53
CA PRO A 54 -2.39 -6.68 -16.34
C PRO A 54 -3.72 -7.30 -16.81
N LEU A 55 -3.87 -8.62 -16.71
CA LEU A 55 -5.04 -9.37 -17.18
C LEU A 55 -5.69 -10.08 -15.98
N PRO A 56 -6.64 -9.44 -15.27
CA PRO A 56 -7.31 -10.03 -14.11
C PRO A 56 -8.08 -11.30 -14.44
N ALA A 57 -8.42 -12.08 -13.41
CA ALA A 57 -9.09 -13.37 -13.58
C ALA A 57 -10.52 -13.23 -14.09
N ILE A 58 -11.19 -12.14 -13.73
CA ILE A 58 -12.57 -11.83 -14.13
C ILE A 58 -12.63 -10.48 -14.85
N ARG A 59 -13.72 -10.23 -15.57
CA ARG A 59 -14.02 -8.90 -16.12
C ARG A 59 -14.54 -7.95 -15.03
N TRP A 60 -14.35 -6.65 -15.23
CA TRP A 60 -14.84 -5.62 -14.30
C TRP A 60 -16.38 -5.58 -14.22
N LYS A 61 -17.05 -5.47 -15.37
CA LYS A 61 -18.52 -5.38 -15.42
C LYS A 61 -19.15 -6.76 -15.53
N GLU A 62 -20.36 -6.83 -15.00
CA GLU A 62 -21.29 -7.93 -15.22
C GLU A 62 -21.75 -8.01 -16.68
N CYS A 63 -22.14 -9.21 -17.13
CA CYS A 63 -22.61 -9.44 -18.48
C CYS A 63 -24.02 -8.87 -18.68
N SER A 64 -24.10 -7.59 -19.06
CA SER A 64 -25.35 -6.99 -19.53
C SER A 64 -25.67 -7.41 -20.97
N ALA A 65 -26.94 -7.27 -21.39
CA ALA A 65 -27.37 -7.58 -22.76
C ALA A 65 -26.59 -6.77 -23.81
N ASP A 66 -26.36 -5.48 -23.54
CA ASP A 66 -25.62 -4.59 -24.44
C ASP A 66 -24.15 -5.00 -24.57
N ILE A 67 -23.50 -5.33 -23.45
CA ILE A 67 -22.11 -5.81 -23.46
C ILE A 67 -22.04 -7.13 -24.21
N SER A 68 -22.97 -8.05 -23.97
CA SER A 68 -23.02 -9.35 -24.64
C SER A 68 -23.18 -9.19 -26.16
N ALA A 69 -24.02 -8.27 -26.63
CA ALA A 69 -24.15 -7.96 -28.05
C ALA A 69 -22.86 -7.37 -28.64
N LEU A 70 -22.18 -6.48 -27.90
CA LEU A 70 -20.86 -5.97 -28.30
C LEU A 70 -19.79 -7.07 -28.34
N ARG A 71 -19.87 -8.09 -27.47
CA ARG A 71 -18.96 -9.24 -27.48
C ARG A 71 -19.17 -10.15 -28.67
N GLU A 72 -20.41 -10.33 -29.12
CA GLU A 72 -20.65 -11.06 -30.37
C GLU A 72 -20.07 -10.32 -31.58
N LYS A 73 -20.14 -8.98 -31.60
CA LYS A 73 -19.45 -8.17 -32.61
C LYS A 73 -17.92 -8.24 -32.50
N GLU A 74 -17.37 -8.31 -31.28
CA GLU A 74 -15.92 -8.41 -31.01
C GLU A 74 -15.28 -9.65 -31.65
N LYS A 75 -16.04 -10.74 -31.85
CA LYS A 75 -15.57 -11.95 -32.54
C LYS A 75 -15.29 -11.73 -34.03
N GLY A 76 -15.80 -10.64 -34.62
CA GLY A 76 -15.60 -10.28 -36.03
C GLY A 76 -14.38 -9.38 -36.27
N ASP A 77 -14.41 -8.62 -37.38
CA ASP A 77 -13.34 -7.69 -37.75
C ASP A 77 -13.40 -6.39 -36.92
N TRP A 78 -12.31 -6.09 -36.21
CA TRP A 78 -12.18 -4.92 -35.34
C TRP A 78 -12.08 -3.59 -36.10
N ASN A 79 -11.84 -3.61 -37.41
CA ASN A 79 -11.90 -2.41 -38.24
C ASN A 79 -13.34 -1.90 -38.40
N LYS A 80 -14.35 -2.76 -38.21
CA LYS A 80 -15.77 -2.41 -38.28
C LYS A 80 -16.32 -1.85 -36.97
N LEU A 81 -15.57 -1.97 -35.87
CA LEU A 81 -15.94 -1.44 -34.57
C LEU A 81 -15.62 0.06 -34.48
N SER A 82 -16.60 0.84 -34.01
CA SER A 82 -16.39 2.24 -33.73
C SER A 82 -15.42 2.44 -32.56
N ILE A 83 -14.83 3.63 -32.45
CA ILE A 83 -13.94 3.98 -31.33
C ILE A 83 -14.70 3.88 -29.98
N GLU A 84 -15.99 4.22 -29.97
CA GLU A 84 -16.84 4.16 -28.80
C GLU A 84 -17.12 2.72 -28.39
N GLU A 85 -17.41 1.83 -29.34
CA GLU A 85 -17.59 0.39 -29.08
C GLU A 85 -16.31 -0.21 -28.49
N LYS A 86 -15.13 0.14 -29.01
CA LYS A 86 -13.83 -0.28 -28.47
C LYS A 86 -13.62 0.21 -27.03
N LYS A 87 -13.92 1.49 -26.75
CA LYS A 87 -13.85 2.05 -25.39
C LYS A 87 -14.85 1.39 -24.45
N ALA A 88 -16.06 1.08 -24.90
CA ALA A 88 -17.08 0.39 -24.12
C ALA A 88 -16.63 -1.05 -23.78
N LEU A 89 -16.07 -1.79 -24.75
CA LEU A 89 -15.49 -3.11 -24.53
C LEU A 89 -14.33 -3.07 -23.53
N TYR A 90 -13.47 -2.04 -23.61
CA TYR A 90 -12.39 -1.83 -22.67
C TYR A 90 -12.91 -1.56 -21.25
N ARG A 91 -13.84 -0.61 -21.07
CA ARG A 91 -14.44 -0.28 -19.76
C ARG A 91 -15.34 -1.37 -19.18
N ALA A 92 -15.83 -2.29 -20.02
CA ALA A 92 -16.51 -3.49 -19.56
C ALA A 92 -15.51 -4.52 -19.02
N SER A 93 -14.32 -4.59 -19.61
CA SER A 93 -13.27 -5.51 -19.19
C SER A 93 -12.46 -5.00 -18.01
N PHE A 94 -12.13 -3.71 -18.02
CA PHE A 94 -11.24 -3.08 -17.06
C PHE A 94 -11.91 -1.87 -16.39
N CYS A 95 -11.72 -1.72 -15.09
CA CYS A 95 -12.19 -0.57 -14.32
C CYS A 95 -11.37 0.67 -14.67
N GLN A 96 -10.06 0.58 -14.45
CA GLN A 96 -9.12 1.69 -14.63
C GLN A 96 -8.15 1.43 -15.78
N THR A 97 -7.72 2.49 -16.45
CA THR A 97 -6.57 2.42 -17.36
C THR A 97 -5.25 2.43 -16.61
N PHE A 98 -4.17 2.02 -17.26
CA PHE A 98 -2.81 2.14 -16.72
C PHE A 98 -2.44 3.57 -16.31
N ALA A 99 -2.98 4.59 -16.97
CA ALA A 99 -2.72 5.98 -16.60
C ALA A 99 -3.51 6.38 -15.35
N GLU A 100 -4.71 5.85 -15.15
CA GLU A 100 -5.59 6.19 -14.03
C GLU A 100 -5.09 5.63 -12.71
N PHE A 101 -4.77 4.33 -12.64
CA PHE A 101 -4.33 3.75 -11.36
C PHE A 101 -2.87 4.04 -11.02
N LYS A 102 -2.04 4.44 -12.00
CA LYS A 102 -0.67 4.93 -11.76
C LYS A 102 -0.60 6.43 -11.50
N ALA A 103 -1.73 7.14 -11.56
CA ALA A 103 -1.75 8.58 -11.35
C ALA A 103 -1.26 8.90 -9.92
N PRO A 104 -0.35 9.88 -9.76
CA PRO A 104 0.13 10.27 -8.44
C PRO A 104 -1.00 10.93 -7.64
N THR A 105 -1.32 10.40 -6.47
CA THR A 105 -2.40 10.90 -5.59
C THR A 105 -1.99 12.11 -4.75
N GLY A 106 -0.68 12.30 -4.52
CA GLY A 106 -0.15 13.37 -3.68
C GLY A 106 -0.29 13.13 -2.17
N GLU A 107 -0.65 11.91 -1.74
CA GLU A 107 -0.78 11.52 -0.33
C GLU A 107 0.46 11.82 0.51
N TRP A 108 1.65 11.78 -0.08
CA TRP A 108 2.89 12.13 0.64
C TRP A 108 2.84 13.53 1.27
N LYS A 109 2.09 14.48 0.67
CA LYS A 109 1.94 15.84 1.20
C LYS A 109 1.14 15.84 2.49
N SER A 110 0.06 15.06 2.58
CA SER A 110 -0.74 14.98 3.80
C SER A 110 0.03 14.24 4.90
N VAL A 111 0.76 13.18 4.55
CA VAL A 111 1.62 12.44 5.49
C VAL A 111 2.67 13.36 6.11
N ILE A 112 3.40 14.13 5.29
CA ILE A 112 4.39 15.09 5.80
C ILE A 112 3.71 16.20 6.61
N GLY A 113 2.60 16.75 6.13
CA GLY A 113 1.89 17.83 6.82
C GLY A 113 1.44 17.42 8.22
N VAL A 114 0.82 16.25 8.35
CA VAL A 114 0.40 15.69 9.65
C VAL A 114 1.61 15.38 10.52
N GLY A 115 2.67 14.79 9.96
CA GLY A 115 3.91 14.49 10.70
C GLY A 115 4.54 15.72 11.32
N LEU A 116 4.63 16.83 10.57
CA LEU A 116 5.16 18.10 11.08
C LEU A 116 4.25 18.73 12.13
N ALA A 117 2.93 18.66 11.96
CA ALA A 117 1.97 19.18 12.92
C ALA A 117 2.07 18.46 14.28
N LEU A 118 2.16 17.13 14.28
CA LEU A 118 2.31 16.33 15.50
C LEU A 118 3.67 16.59 16.17
N THR A 119 4.73 16.74 15.38
CA THR A 119 6.07 17.08 15.91
C THR A 119 6.08 18.45 16.58
N SER A 120 5.44 19.45 15.95
CA SER A 120 5.29 20.78 16.53
C SER A 120 4.52 20.72 17.86
N MET A 121 3.41 19.98 17.90
CA MET A 121 2.61 19.79 19.11
C MET A 121 3.43 19.15 20.26
N ALA A 122 4.28 18.16 19.94
CA ALA A 122 5.16 17.54 20.93
C ALA A 122 6.20 18.52 21.50
N ILE A 123 6.77 19.39 20.66
CA ILE A 123 7.71 20.44 21.10
C ILE A 123 6.99 21.44 22.03
N TRP A 124 5.78 21.87 21.67
CA TRP A 124 4.98 22.77 22.50
C TRP A 124 4.60 22.15 23.85
N LEU A 125 4.25 20.87 23.86
CA LEU A 125 4.00 20.13 25.10
C LEU A 125 5.24 20.11 26.00
N TYR A 126 6.41 19.78 25.44
CA TYR A 126 7.67 19.80 26.18
C TYR A 126 8.01 21.20 26.72
N PHE A 127 7.82 22.23 25.90
CA PHE A 127 8.00 23.61 26.34
C PHE A 127 7.08 23.96 27.52
N GLY A 128 5.81 23.56 27.47
CA GLY A 128 4.88 23.70 28.58
C GLY A 128 5.36 23.02 29.87
N LEU A 129 5.83 21.77 29.78
CA LEU A 129 6.43 21.06 30.92
C LEU A 129 7.64 21.82 31.48
N LYS A 130 8.52 22.34 30.61
CA LYS A 130 9.72 23.06 31.03
C LYS A 130 9.43 24.38 31.74
N MET A 131 8.34 25.06 31.36
CA MET A 131 7.93 26.36 31.92
C MET A 131 7.15 26.22 33.23
N PHE A 132 6.26 25.23 33.32
CA PHE A 132 5.28 25.16 34.42
C PHE A 132 5.52 24.01 35.41
N VAL A 133 6.27 22.97 35.03
CA VAL A 133 6.41 21.75 35.84
C VAL A 133 7.85 21.54 36.33
N TYR A 134 8.84 21.74 35.45
CA TYR A 134 10.22 21.42 35.80
C TYR A 134 10.84 22.45 36.75
N ALA A 135 11.45 21.95 37.82
CA ALA A 135 12.23 22.72 38.77
C ALA A 135 13.37 23.52 38.09
N PRO A 136 13.86 24.59 38.74
CA PRO A 136 15.08 25.25 38.29
C PRO A 136 16.24 24.27 38.21
N ILE A 137 17.11 24.49 37.24
CA ILE A 137 18.31 23.66 37.05
C ILE A 137 19.22 23.86 38.28
N PRO A 138 19.91 22.82 38.78
CA PRO A 138 20.80 22.95 39.93
C PRO A 138 21.87 24.03 39.74
N ASP A 139 22.32 24.61 40.86
CA ASP A 139 23.34 25.68 40.87
C ASP A 139 24.65 25.28 40.17
N SER A 140 24.98 23.99 40.10
CA SER A 140 26.15 23.49 39.38
C SER A 140 26.14 23.82 37.89
N PHE A 141 24.98 24.12 37.30
CA PHE A 141 24.85 24.50 35.89
C PHE A 141 25.02 26.01 35.65
N LYS A 142 25.18 26.83 36.69
CA LYS A 142 25.57 28.24 36.53
C LYS A 142 26.88 28.32 35.74
N PRO A 143 27.05 29.29 34.82
CA PRO A 143 28.25 29.39 33.98
C PRO A 143 29.56 29.31 34.77
N GLU A 144 29.68 30.12 35.83
CA GLU A 144 30.87 30.16 36.70
C GLU A 144 31.19 28.80 37.33
N ASN A 145 30.17 28.08 37.83
CA ASN A 145 30.34 26.76 38.44
C ASN A 145 30.74 25.71 37.39
N ARG A 146 30.19 25.80 36.17
CA ARG A 146 30.57 24.92 35.05
C ARG A 146 32.01 25.16 34.62
N GLU A 147 32.44 26.41 34.55
CA GLU A 147 33.81 26.79 34.22
C GLU A 147 34.80 26.34 35.30
N ALA A 148 34.48 26.57 36.58
CA ALA A 148 35.29 26.08 37.69
C ALA A 148 35.40 24.54 37.71
N GLN A 149 34.28 23.85 37.44
CA GLN A 149 34.27 22.40 37.32
C GLN A 149 35.11 21.92 36.12
N LEU A 150 35.00 22.59 34.97
CA LEU A 150 35.79 22.30 33.78
C LEU A 150 37.29 22.50 34.04
N ARG A 151 37.67 23.60 34.71
CA ARG A 151 39.07 23.84 35.09
C ARG A 151 39.59 22.75 36.00
N ARG A 152 38.81 22.36 37.02
CA ARG A 152 39.16 21.25 37.90
C ARG A 152 39.33 19.92 37.13
N ILE A 153 38.49 19.64 36.13
CA ILE A 153 38.64 18.43 35.30
C ILE A 153 39.95 18.47 34.51
N ILE A 154 40.33 19.62 33.97
CA ILE A 154 41.59 19.83 33.25
C ILE A 154 42.78 19.65 34.21
N ASP A 155 42.75 20.32 35.37
CA ASP A 155 43.84 20.26 36.35
C ASP A 155 44.05 18.83 36.90
N LEU A 156 42.96 18.06 37.05
CA LEU A 156 43.00 16.65 37.44
C LEU A 156 43.30 15.69 36.27
N GLN A 157 43.56 16.23 35.08
CA GLN A 157 43.82 15.47 33.85
C GLN A 157 42.74 14.41 33.58
N GLY A 158 41.47 14.80 33.69
CA GLY A 158 40.32 13.92 33.45
C GLY A 158 40.29 13.38 32.01
N ASN A 159 40.61 12.10 31.87
CA ASN A 159 40.73 11.38 30.60
C ASN A 159 41.74 12.04 29.63
N PRO A 160 43.06 11.92 29.88
CA PRO A 160 44.09 12.72 29.22
C PRO A 160 44.54 12.21 27.85
N ILE A 161 44.05 11.05 27.39
CA ILE A 161 44.42 10.49 26.08
C ILE A 161 43.41 10.90 25.00
N GLU A 162 42.12 10.64 25.23
CA GLU A 162 41.06 10.88 24.23
C GLU A 162 40.01 11.91 24.69
N GLY A 163 40.01 12.25 25.97
CA GLY A 163 38.96 13.04 26.60
C GLY A 163 39.17 14.55 26.57
N ILE A 164 38.51 15.24 27.50
CA ILE A 164 38.53 16.71 27.58
C ILE A 164 39.95 17.21 27.88
N ALA A 165 40.64 16.58 28.84
CA ALA A 165 41.99 16.95 29.24
C ALA A 165 43.02 16.76 28.12
N SER A 166 42.80 15.85 27.17
CA SER A 166 43.72 15.64 26.04
C SER A 166 43.68 16.78 25.04
N LYS A 167 42.58 17.55 25.00
CA LYS A 167 42.36 18.69 24.11
C LYS A 167 42.84 20.03 24.69
N TRP A 168 43.32 20.04 25.93
CA TRP A 168 43.88 21.24 26.56
C TRP A 168 45.39 21.31 26.36
N ASP A 169 45.90 22.47 25.97
CA ASP A 169 47.33 22.78 25.92
C ASP A 169 47.77 23.36 27.27
N TYR A 170 48.38 22.53 28.10
CA TYR A 170 48.83 22.92 29.45
C TYR A 170 50.00 23.91 29.44
N GLU A 171 50.73 24.03 28.32
CA GLU A 171 51.84 24.99 28.22
C GLU A 171 51.33 26.39 27.88
N LYS A 172 50.28 26.48 27.06
CA LYS A 172 49.69 27.76 26.62
C LYS A 172 48.47 28.19 27.44
N ASP A 173 48.01 27.32 28.34
CA ASP A 173 46.79 27.48 29.13
C ASP A 173 45.57 27.83 28.25
N ASP A 174 45.44 27.12 27.12
CA ASP A 174 44.34 27.31 26.15
C ASP A 174 43.96 25.96 25.49
N TRP A 175 42.83 25.92 24.80
CA TRP A 175 42.44 24.75 24.00
C TRP A 175 43.38 24.55 22.82
N LYS A 176 43.77 23.29 22.58
CA LYS A 176 44.48 22.90 21.36
C LYS A 176 43.61 23.23 20.15
N LYS A 177 44.21 23.86 19.15
CA LYS A 177 43.58 24.16 17.86
C LYS A 177 43.67 22.97 16.91
#